data_AF-A0A949IZA6-F1
#
_entry.id   AF-A0A949IZA6-F1
#
_cell.length_a   1.000
_cell.length_b   1.000
_cell.length_c   1.000
_cell.angle_alpha   90.00
_cell.angle_beta   90.00
_cell.angle_gamma   90.00
#
_symmetry.space_group_name_H-M   'P 1'
#
loop_
_entity.id
_entity.type
_entity.pdbx_description
1 polymer ?
#
loop_
_entity_poly.entity_id
_entity_poly.type
_entity_poly.pdbx_seq_one_letter_code
_entity_poly.pdbx_strand_id
1 'polypeptide(L)'
;MGGMKTVPRQLIFLMTLVSLFVMSAHTPYAAAPEKKILAFGDSLTAGYGLPYDQSFPAQLEQTLRAQGYAVSVINAGVSGDTSTGGLARLGWTLRQRPDFVILELGANDMLRGADPALVRHNLDTMLKILHDRKIPVLLAGMQATTNLGQKYAADFDAIYPALARKYRVLYYPFFLKGVWDKPALRQP
;
A
#
# COMPACT_ATOMS: atom_id res chain seq x y z
N MET A 1 -71.97 17.82 -17.15
CA MET A 1 -70.92 17.11 -16.40
C MET A 1 -70.09 16.33 -17.41
N GLY A 2 -68.95 16.91 -17.81
CA GLY A 2 -68.17 16.45 -18.95
C GLY A 2 -66.96 15.60 -18.55
N GLY A 3 -66.80 14.49 -19.26
CA GLY A 3 -65.52 14.07 -19.84
C GLY A 3 -64.51 13.43 -18.90
N MET A 4 -64.60 12.12 -18.72
CA MET A 4 -63.41 11.32 -18.44
C MET A 4 -62.65 11.14 -19.77
N LYS A 5 -61.66 12.02 -20.00
CA LYS A 5 -60.75 11.94 -21.13
C LYS A 5 -59.77 10.81 -20.85
N THR A 6 -59.92 9.70 -21.57
CA THR A 6 -59.03 8.55 -21.47
C THR A 6 -57.60 8.97 -21.78
N VAL A 7 -56.64 8.43 -21.02
CA VAL A 7 -55.23 8.68 -21.24
C VAL A 7 -54.86 8.14 -22.63
N PRO A 8 -54.28 8.95 -23.53
CA PRO A 8 -53.98 8.51 -24.89
C PRO A 8 -52.98 7.35 -24.85
N ARG A 9 -53.21 6.33 -25.70
CA ARG A 9 -52.36 5.13 -25.80
C ARG A 9 -50.87 5.44 -25.97
N GLN A 10 -50.53 6.58 -26.57
CA GLN A 10 -49.16 7.07 -26.73
C GLN A 10 -48.49 7.45 -25.39
N LEU A 11 -49.26 7.97 -24.43
CA LEU A 11 -48.76 8.32 -23.10
C LEU A 11 -48.55 7.07 -22.23
N ILE A 12 -49.40 6.05 -22.38
CA ILE A 12 -49.21 4.74 -21.75
C ILE A 12 -47.94 4.07 -22.30
N PHE A 13 -47.73 4.11 -23.62
CA PHE A 13 -46.54 3.54 -24.26
C PHE A 13 -45.25 4.26 -23.84
N LEU A 14 -45.29 5.60 -23.69
CA LEU A 14 -44.17 6.40 -23.18
C LEU A 14 -43.86 6.08 -21.71
N MET A 15 -44.88 5.90 -20.85
CA MET A 15 -44.68 5.51 -19.46
C MET A 15 -44.11 4.08 -19.32
N THR A 16 -44.50 3.15 -20.21
CA THR A 16 -43.92 1.79 -20.24
C THR A 16 -42.46 1.82 -20.72
N LEU A 17 -42.12 2.64 -21.70
CA LEU A 17 -40.73 2.82 -22.18
C LEU A 17 -39.83 3.49 -21.14
N VAL A 18 -40.34 4.48 -20.40
CA VAL A 18 -39.61 5.11 -19.29
C VAL A 18 -39.41 4.12 -18.14
N SER A 19 -40.41 3.30 -17.80
CA SER A 19 -40.25 2.23 -16.80
C SER A 19 -39.24 1.14 -17.22
N LEU A 20 -39.17 0.77 -18.51
CA LEU A 20 -38.13 -0.14 -19.01
C LEU A 20 -36.73 0.48 -18.99
N PHE A 21 -36.62 1.80 -19.17
CA PHE A 21 -35.34 2.51 -19.09
C PHE A 21 -34.86 2.65 -17.63
N VAL A 22 -35.77 2.88 -16.68
CA VAL A 22 -35.45 2.95 -15.24
C VAL A 22 -35.11 1.57 -14.65
N MET A 23 -35.73 0.49 -15.13
CA MET A 23 -35.35 -0.89 -14.73
C MET A 23 -34.03 -1.37 -15.37
N SER A 24 -33.62 -0.83 -16.52
CA SER A 24 -32.30 -1.14 -17.12
C SER A 24 -31.15 -0.32 -16.51
N ALA A 25 -31.44 0.73 -15.74
CA ALA A 25 -30.43 1.53 -15.05
C ALA A 25 -29.99 0.92 -13.69
N HIS A 26 -30.60 -0.18 -13.26
CA HIS A 26 -30.18 -0.95 -12.10
C HIS A 26 -29.36 -2.16 -12.55
N THR A 27 -28.30 -1.97 -13.34
CA THR A 27 -27.15 -2.85 -13.18
C THR A 27 -26.69 -2.66 -11.74
N PRO A 28 -26.79 -3.67 -10.85
CA PRO A 28 -26.10 -3.57 -9.57
C PRO A 28 -24.66 -3.28 -9.95
N TYR A 29 -24.16 -2.13 -9.50
CA TYR A 29 -22.73 -1.84 -9.59
C TYR A 29 -22.07 -2.95 -8.80
N ALA A 30 -21.63 -4.00 -9.50
CA ALA A 30 -20.92 -5.10 -8.89
C ALA A 30 -19.73 -4.43 -8.21
N ALA A 31 -19.77 -4.39 -6.87
CA ALA A 31 -18.74 -3.73 -6.09
C ALA A 31 -17.40 -4.25 -6.61
N ALA A 32 -16.56 -3.33 -7.08
CA ALA A 32 -15.28 -3.70 -7.67
C ALA A 32 -14.57 -4.69 -6.72
N PRO A 33 -13.99 -5.78 -7.23
CA PRO A 33 -13.40 -6.80 -6.37
C PRO A 33 -12.37 -6.15 -5.44
N GLU A 34 -12.46 -6.47 -4.15
CA GLU A 34 -11.58 -5.89 -3.13
C GLU A 34 -10.11 -6.08 -3.51
N LYS A 35 -9.33 -5.00 -3.45
CA LYS A 35 -7.90 -5.00 -3.75
C LYS A 35 -7.07 -5.26 -2.50
N LYS A 36 -6.13 -6.21 -2.59
CA LYS A 36 -5.26 -6.60 -1.49
C LYS A 36 -3.93 -5.86 -1.54
N ILE A 37 -3.70 -5.01 -0.54
CA ILE A 37 -2.41 -4.34 -0.33
C ILE A 37 -1.64 -5.13 0.72
N LEU A 38 -0.43 -5.59 0.38
CA LEU A 38 0.48 -6.17 1.36
C LEU A 38 1.42 -5.07 1.87
N ALA A 39 1.28 -4.69 3.13
CA ALA A 39 2.27 -3.87 3.81
C ALA A 39 3.39 -4.78 4.34
N PHE A 40 4.51 -4.82 3.62
CA PHE A 40 5.63 -5.71 3.89
C PHE A 40 6.80 -4.91 4.45
N GLY A 41 7.07 -5.07 5.74
CA GLY A 41 8.16 -4.33 6.37
C GLY A 41 8.55 -4.82 7.75
N ASP A 42 9.11 -3.92 8.54
CA ASP A 42 9.58 -4.22 9.88
C ASP A 42 8.61 -3.78 10.99
N SER A 43 9.12 -3.41 12.16
CA SER A 43 8.40 -2.80 13.28
C SER A 43 7.55 -1.59 12.90
N LEU A 44 8.00 -0.76 11.96
CA LEU A 44 7.27 0.44 11.54
C LEU A 44 5.96 0.05 10.83
N THR A 45 6.03 -1.01 10.05
CA THR A 45 4.85 -1.65 9.43
C THR A 45 4.04 -2.45 10.46
N ALA A 46 4.70 -3.18 11.37
CA ALA A 46 4.03 -4.03 12.35
C ALA A 46 3.18 -3.22 13.35
N GLY A 47 3.54 -1.95 13.60
CA GLY A 47 2.93 -1.14 14.66
C GLY A 47 3.50 -1.50 16.03
N TYR A 48 4.82 -1.73 16.13
CA TYR A 48 5.48 -2.02 17.40
C TYR A 48 5.10 -0.97 18.46
N GLY A 49 4.73 -1.42 19.66
CA GLY A 49 4.33 -0.54 20.77
C GLY A 49 2.93 0.08 20.65
N LEU A 50 2.16 -0.25 19.60
CA LEU A 50 0.80 0.26 19.39
C LEU A 50 -0.25 -0.87 19.45
N PRO A 51 -1.50 -0.54 19.82
CA PRO A 51 -2.65 -1.38 19.51
C PRO A 51 -2.72 -1.68 18.00
N TYR A 52 -3.21 -2.87 17.63
CA TYR A 52 -3.24 -3.33 16.24
C TYR A 52 -3.99 -2.38 15.31
N ASP A 53 -5.12 -1.82 15.76
CA ASP A 53 -5.94 -0.87 15.02
C ASP A 53 -5.26 0.48 14.80
N GLN A 54 -4.21 0.80 15.55
CA GLN A 54 -3.39 2.00 15.39
C GLN A 54 -2.12 1.77 14.55
N SER A 55 -1.88 0.54 14.09
CA SER A 55 -0.77 0.25 13.18
C SER A 55 -0.95 0.97 11.84
N PHE A 56 0.17 1.28 11.17
CA PHE A 56 0.14 1.91 9.85
C PHE A 56 -0.79 1.17 8.85
N PRO A 57 -0.72 -0.17 8.71
CA PRO A 57 -1.60 -0.91 7.81
C PRO A 57 -3.09 -0.76 8.14
N ALA A 58 -3.45 -0.80 9.43
CA ALA A 58 -4.84 -0.65 9.87
C ALA A 58 -5.38 0.76 9.59
N GLN A 59 -4.59 1.79 9.93
CA GLN A 59 -4.94 3.18 9.65
C GLN A 59 -5.03 3.48 8.14
N LEU A 60 -4.16 2.85 7.34
CA LEU A 60 -4.21 2.95 5.88
C LEU A 60 -5.49 2.32 5.32
N GLU A 61 -5.85 1.11 5.79
CA GLU A 61 -7.09 0.45 5.38
C GLU A 61 -8.31 1.31 5.69
N GLN A 62 -8.42 1.80 6.93
CA GLN A 62 -9.53 2.64 7.37
C GLN A 62 -9.63 3.92 6.52
N THR A 63 -8.49 4.58 6.26
CA THR A 63 -8.45 5.82 5.47
C THR A 63 -8.89 5.58 4.03
N LEU A 64 -8.38 4.53 3.38
CA LEU A 64 -8.74 4.21 2.00
C LEU A 64 -10.21 3.79 1.87
N ARG A 65 -10.72 3.00 2.82
CA ARG A 65 -12.15 2.62 2.84
C ARG A 65 -13.05 3.83 3.06
N ALA A 66 -12.68 4.77 3.94
CA ALA A 66 -13.40 6.03 4.13
C ALA A 66 -13.42 6.91 2.87
N GLN A 67 -12.44 6.76 1.98
CA GLN A 67 -12.38 7.42 0.67
C GLN A 67 -13.14 6.66 -0.43
N GLY A 68 -13.82 5.55 -0.10
CA GLY A 68 -14.62 4.77 -1.04
C GLY A 68 -13.85 3.68 -1.80
N TYR A 69 -12.58 3.40 -1.45
CA TYR A 69 -11.84 2.30 -2.04
C TYR A 69 -12.18 0.97 -1.39
N ALA A 70 -12.55 -0.03 -2.21
CA ALA A 70 -12.69 -1.42 -1.77
C ALA A 70 -11.29 -2.06 -1.66
N VAL A 71 -10.64 -1.91 -0.51
CA VAL A 71 -9.31 -2.46 -0.23
C VAL A 71 -9.28 -3.23 1.09
N SER A 72 -8.38 -4.21 1.18
CA SER A 72 -7.87 -4.75 2.43
C SER A 72 -6.35 -4.60 2.49
N VAL A 73 -5.83 -4.24 3.66
CA VAL A 73 -4.40 -4.05 3.90
C VAL A 73 -3.90 -5.14 4.85
N ILE A 74 -3.11 -6.06 4.28
CA ILE A 74 -2.49 -7.16 5.01
C ILE A 74 -1.25 -6.61 5.71
N ASN A 75 -1.25 -6.63 7.05
CA ASN A 75 -0.06 -6.34 7.84
C ASN A 75 0.91 -7.53 7.79
N ALA A 76 2.01 -7.38 7.06
CA ALA A 76 3.14 -8.31 7.05
C ALA A 76 4.42 -7.66 7.60
N GLY A 77 4.25 -6.79 8.59
CA GLY A 77 5.33 -6.24 9.40
C GLY A 77 5.87 -7.27 10.39
N VAL A 78 7.19 -7.34 10.53
CA VAL A 78 7.85 -8.16 11.55
C VAL A 78 8.87 -7.30 12.29
N SER A 79 8.63 -7.02 13.56
CA SER A 79 9.53 -6.19 14.36
C SER A 79 10.95 -6.76 14.39
N GLY A 80 11.92 -5.90 14.05
CA GLY A 80 13.35 -6.25 14.01
C GLY A 80 13.84 -6.88 12.70
N ASP A 81 12.97 -7.09 11.71
CA ASP A 81 13.36 -7.61 10.39
C ASP A 81 14.43 -6.74 9.73
N THR A 82 15.48 -7.39 9.25
CA THR A 82 16.41 -6.82 8.27
C THR A 82 15.91 -7.06 6.85
N SER A 83 16.57 -6.42 5.89
CA SER A 83 16.45 -6.74 4.47
C SER A 83 16.70 -8.24 4.18
N THR A 84 17.62 -8.88 4.91
CA THR A 84 17.89 -10.33 4.80
C THR A 84 16.70 -11.16 5.30
N GLY A 85 16.16 -10.82 6.47
CA GLY A 85 14.98 -11.52 7.03
C GLY A 85 13.75 -11.37 6.15
N GLY A 86 13.51 -10.16 5.65
CA GLY A 86 12.45 -9.87 4.69
C GLY A 86 12.61 -10.69 3.40
N LEU A 87 13.80 -10.70 2.79
CA LEU A 87 14.03 -11.48 1.57
C LEU A 87 13.74 -12.98 1.80
N ALA A 88 14.18 -13.54 2.92
CA ALA A 88 13.97 -14.94 3.25
C ALA A 88 12.48 -15.33 3.32
N ARG A 89 11.61 -14.44 3.81
CA ARG A 89 10.17 -14.73 3.97
C ARG A 89 9.28 -14.23 2.83
N LEU A 90 9.78 -13.38 1.93
CA LEU A 90 8.96 -12.76 0.87
C LEU A 90 8.17 -13.79 0.07
N GLY A 91 8.83 -14.88 -0.35
CA GLY A 91 8.17 -15.95 -1.12
C GLY A 91 6.98 -16.59 -0.38
N TRP A 92 7.12 -16.82 0.93
CA TRP A 92 6.04 -17.34 1.77
C TRP A 92 4.90 -16.34 1.92
N THR A 93 5.22 -15.07 2.14
CA THR A 93 4.22 -14.00 2.30
C THR A 93 3.43 -13.74 1.02
N LEU A 94 4.05 -13.84 -0.15
CA LEU A 94 3.37 -13.62 -1.44
C LEU A 94 2.30 -14.67 -1.79
N ARG A 95 2.21 -15.79 -1.06
CA ARG A 95 1.08 -16.72 -1.21
C ARG A 95 -0.27 -16.14 -0.79
N GLN A 96 -0.27 -14.98 -0.12
CA GLN A 96 -1.49 -14.21 0.15
C GLN A 96 -2.08 -13.54 -1.10
N ARG A 97 -1.35 -13.58 -2.24
CA ARG A 97 -1.76 -13.06 -3.55
C ARG A 97 -2.19 -11.59 -3.49
N PRO A 98 -1.30 -10.68 -3.06
CA PRO A 98 -1.61 -9.25 -3.07
C PRO A 98 -1.68 -8.70 -4.49
N ASP A 99 -2.53 -7.68 -4.67
CA ASP A 99 -2.58 -6.86 -5.88
C ASP A 99 -1.50 -5.77 -5.87
N PHE A 100 -1.02 -5.37 -4.69
CA PHE A 100 -0.07 -4.28 -4.49
C PHE A 100 0.82 -4.55 -3.28
N VAL A 101 2.08 -4.11 -3.31
CA VAL A 101 3.02 -4.23 -2.17
C VAL A 101 3.55 -2.87 -1.77
N ILE A 102 3.49 -2.56 -0.47
CA ILE A 102 4.31 -1.51 0.14
C ILE A 102 5.53 -2.22 0.74
N LEU A 103 6.73 -1.88 0.27
CA LEU A 103 7.98 -2.46 0.73
C LEU A 103 8.74 -1.45 1.58
N GLU A 104 8.86 -1.74 2.88
CA GLU A 104 9.45 -0.87 3.91
C GLU A 104 10.47 -1.69 4.71
N LEU A 105 11.75 -1.69 4.30
CA LEU A 105 12.82 -2.42 4.97
C LEU A 105 14.16 -1.68 4.86
N GLY A 106 15.05 -1.99 5.81
CA GLY A 106 16.43 -1.49 5.85
C GLY A 106 16.75 -0.66 7.09
N ALA A 107 15.74 -0.23 7.86
CA ALA A 107 15.95 0.52 9.10
C ALA A 107 16.79 -0.29 10.11
N ASN A 108 16.45 -1.57 10.31
CA ASN A 108 17.18 -2.43 11.23
C ASN A 108 18.59 -2.81 10.73
N ASP A 109 18.80 -2.92 9.41
CA ASP A 109 20.13 -3.11 8.82
C ASP A 109 21.02 -1.92 9.16
N MET A 110 20.49 -0.70 8.99
CA MET A 110 21.15 0.55 9.31
C MET A 110 21.45 0.66 10.81
N LEU A 111 20.47 0.38 11.68
CA LEU A 111 20.67 0.40 13.14
C LEU A 111 21.73 -0.61 13.61
N ARG A 112 21.97 -1.67 12.85
CA ARG A 112 23.00 -2.69 13.12
C ARG A 112 24.33 -2.41 12.41
N GLY A 113 24.43 -1.33 11.64
CA GLY A 113 25.62 -0.96 10.87
C GLY A 113 25.96 -1.96 9.76
N ALA A 114 24.97 -2.67 9.21
CA ALA A 114 25.19 -3.61 8.12
C ALA A 114 25.65 -2.88 6.85
N ASP A 115 26.44 -3.57 6.01
CA ASP A 115 26.93 -3.03 4.74
C ASP A 115 25.76 -2.58 3.83
N PRO A 116 25.69 -1.29 3.41
CA PRO A 116 24.67 -0.82 2.47
C PRO A 116 24.58 -1.64 1.18
N ALA A 117 25.69 -2.24 0.72
CA ALA A 117 25.67 -3.12 -0.46
C ALA A 117 24.83 -4.38 -0.24
N LEU A 118 24.83 -4.96 0.96
CA LEU A 118 23.97 -6.08 1.33
C LEU A 118 22.49 -5.68 1.30
N VAL A 119 22.17 -4.53 1.91
CA VAL A 119 20.79 -3.98 1.92
C VAL A 119 20.30 -3.76 0.50
N ARG A 120 21.14 -3.15 -0.35
CA ARG A 120 20.86 -2.94 -1.76
C ARG A 120 20.61 -4.26 -2.48
N HIS A 121 21.46 -5.26 -2.30
CA HIS A 121 21.31 -6.57 -2.93
C HIS A 121 19.98 -7.24 -2.55
N ASN A 122 19.63 -7.20 -1.26
CA ASN A 122 18.41 -7.82 -0.77
C ASN A 122 17.15 -7.11 -1.31
N LEU A 123 17.11 -5.78 -1.26
CA LEU A 123 16.00 -4.99 -1.81
C LEU A 123 15.90 -5.14 -3.34
N ASP A 124 17.03 -5.16 -4.06
CA ASP A 124 17.06 -5.40 -5.51
C ASP A 124 16.44 -6.76 -5.85
N THR A 125 16.80 -7.80 -5.10
CA THR A 125 16.28 -9.15 -5.28
C THR A 125 14.77 -9.22 -5.01
N MET A 126 14.31 -8.60 -3.92
CA MET A 126 12.88 -8.53 -3.61
C MET A 126 12.10 -7.79 -4.70
N LEU A 127 12.58 -6.63 -5.15
CA LEU A 127 11.94 -5.86 -6.22
C LEU A 127 11.93 -6.62 -7.54
N LYS A 128 13.00 -7.36 -7.87
CA LYS A 128 13.03 -8.25 -9.03
C LYS A 128 11.94 -9.32 -8.94
N ILE A 129 11.81 -10.00 -7.80
CA ILE A 129 10.77 -11.03 -7.61
C ILE A 129 9.36 -10.44 -7.80
N LEU A 130 9.11 -9.24 -7.24
CA LEU A 130 7.82 -8.55 -7.36
C LEU A 130 7.55 -8.11 -8.80
N HIS A 131 8.56 -7.56 -9.47
CA HIS A 131 8.50 -7.13 -10.87
C HIS A 131 8.23 -8.31 -11.81
N ASP A 132 8.94 -9.44 -11.65
CA ASP A 132 8.74 -10.65 -12.47
C ASP A 132 7.33 -11.23 -12.29
N ARG A 133 6.74 -11.05 -11.10
CA ARG A 133 5.35 -11.41 -10.79
C ARG A 133 4.33 -10.35 -11.22
N LYS A 134 4.79 -9.22 -11.77
CA LYS A 134 3.98 -8.08 -12.21
C LYS A 134 3.13 -7.49 -11.07
N ILE A 135 3.65 -7.52 -9.83
CA ILE A 135 3.01 -6.91 -8.68
C ILE A 135 3.53 -5.47 -8.58
N PRO A 136 2.68 -4.44 -8.70
CA PRO A 136 3.10 -3.06 -8.50
C PRO A 136 3.56 -2.81 -7.06
N VAL A 137 4.54 -1.93 -6.91
CA VAL A 137 5.20 -1.67 -5.63
C VAL A 137 5.24 -0.18 -5.31
N LEU A 138 5.01 0.16 -4.04
CA LEU A 138 5.50 1.38 -3.41
C LEU A 138 6.75 1.03 -2.60
N LEU A 139 7.91 1.51 -3.02
CA LEU A 139 9.13 1.42 -2.23
C LEU A 139 9.15 2.59 -1.24
N ALA A 140 9.03 2.27 0.06
CA ALA A 140 9.17 3.23 1.13
C ALA A 140 10.65 3.34 1.52
N GLY A 141 11.22 4.52 1.31
CA GLY A 141 12.63 4.80 1.58
C GLY A 141 12.91 4.96 3.06
N MET A 142 14.13 4.59 3.47
CA MET A 142 14.70 4.92 4.77
C MET A 142 15.92 5.83 4.58
N GLN A 143 16.28 6.52 5.66
CA GLN A 143 17.48 7.34 5.71
C GLN A 143 18.37 6.89 6.87
N ALA A 144 19.67 6.93 6.66
CA ALA A 144 20.64 6.60 7.69
C ALA A 144 20.72 7.67 8.77
N THR A 145 21.01 7.24 9.99
CA THR A 145 21.35 8.16 11.08
C THR A 145 22.73 8.75 10.88
N THR A 146 22.93 10.00 11.32
CA THR A 146 24.17 10.76 11.09
C THR A 146 25.38 10.22 11.84
N ASN A 147 25.18 9.39 12.87
CA ASN A 147 26.24 8.82 13.71
C ASN A 147 27.05 7.69 13.03
N LEU A 148 26.60 7.14 11.90
CA LEU A 148 27.30 6.07 11.17
C LEU A 148 28.35 6.60 10.16
N GLY A 149 28.51 7.92 10.09
CA GLY A 149 29.46 8.58 9.20
C GLY A 149 28.87 8.92 7.82
N GLN A 150 29.39 9.98 7.22
CA GLN A 150 28.85 10.56 5.99
C GLN A 150 28.87 9.59 4.80
N LYS A 151 29.93 8.78 4.69
CA LYS A 151 30.05 7.80 3.60
C LYS A 151 28.94 6.74 3.70
N TYR A 152 28.73 6.17 4.88
CA TYR A 152 27.68 5.18 5.12
C TYR A 152 26.32 5.76 4.76
N ALA A 153 26.02 6.97 5.26
CA ALA A 153 24.74 7.62 5.01
C ALA A 153 24.50 7.88 3.51
N ALA A 154 25.51 8.38 2.80
CA ALA A 154 25.42 8.61 1.36
C ALA A 154 25.16 7.30 0.58
N ASP A 155 25.86 6.22 0.92
CA ASP A 155 25.72 4.93 0.26
C ASP A 155 24.35 4.29 0.55
N PHE A 156 23.88 4.36 1.80
CA PHE A 156 22.59 3.81 2.23
C PHE A 156 21.40 4.59 1.64
N ASP A 157 21.40 5.92 1.76
CA ASP A 157 20.30 6.76 1.27
C ASP A 157 20.15 6.68 -0.25
N ALA A 158 21.25 6.44 -0.98
CA ALA A 158 21.23 6.29 -2.43
C ALA A 158 20.57 4.99 -2.93
N ILE A 159 20.39 3.98 -2.07
CA ILE A 159 19.81 2.68 -2.44
C ILE A 159 18.40 2.85 -2.98
N TYR A 160 17.52 3.47 -2.19
CA TYR A 160 16.10 3.55 -2.46
C TYR A 160 15.75 4.29 -3.76
N PRO A 161 16.23 5.52 -4.03
CA PRO A 161 15.91 6.21 -5.27
C PRO A 161 16.54 5.52 -6.49
N ALA A 162 17.69 4.85 -6.34
CA ALA A 162 18.30 4.10 -7.42
C ALA A 162 17.46 2.86 -7.81
N LEU A 163 17.00 2.08 -6.82
CA LEU A 163 16.15 0.91 -7.06
C LEU A 163 14.76 1.30 -7.56
N ALA A 164 14.19 2.38 -7.02
CA ALA A 164 12.92 2.92 -7.51
C ALA A 164 12.97 3.24 -9.02
N ARG A 165 14.04 3.92 -9.46
CA ARG A 165 14.25 4.20 -10.90
C ARG A 165 14.49 2.94 -11.71
N LYS A 166 15.29 1.99 -11.21
CA LYS A 166 15.61 0.73 -11.89
C LYS A 166 14.35 -0.06 -12.25
N TYR A 167 13.42 -0.19 -11.29
CA TYR A 167 12.19 -0.98 -11.47
C TYR A 167 10.96 -0.15 -11.87
N ARG A 168 11.10 1.18 -11.95
CA ARG A 168 9.99 2.13 -12.24
C ARG A 168 8.80 1.96 -11.30
N VAL A 169 9.10 1.76 -10.02
CA VAL A 169 8.08 1.61 -8.96
C VAL A 169 7.74 2.96 -8.35
N LEU A 170 6.59 3.04 -7.67
CA LEU A 170 6.28 4.23 -6.86
C LEU A 170 7.31 4.34 -5.73
N TYR A 171 7.68 5.57 -5.37
CA TYR A 171 8.71 5.83 -4.38
C TYR A 171 8.25 6.87 -3.37
N TYR A 172 8.26 6.50 -2.09
CA TYR A 172 8.05 7.42 -0.99
C TYR A 172 9.40 7.71 -0.33
N PRO A 173 9.96 8.94 -0.42
CA PRO A 173 11.39 9.17 -0.15
C PRO A 173 11.90 8.77 1.23
N PHE A 174 11.11 9.07 2.27
CA PHE A 174 11.45 8.74 3.64
C PHE A 174 10.18 8.40 4.41
N PHE A 175 10.03 7.14 4.82
CA PHE A 175 8.82 6.60 5.41
C PHE A 175 8.39 7.35 6.68
N LEU A 176 9.34 7.73 7.52
CA LEU A 176 9.09 8.44 8.78
C LEU A 176 8.99 9.96 8.63
N LYS A 177 8.99 10.50 7.41
CA LYS A 177 8.80 11.94 7.19
C LYS A 177 7.47 12.41 7.78
N GLY A 178 7.50 13.44 8.63
CA GLY A 178 6.33 13.98 9.33
C GLY A 178 6.10 13.41 10.73
N VAL A 179 6.80 12.33 11.08
CA VAL A 179 6.86 11.72 12.42
C VAL A 179 8.23 11.96 13.05
N TRP A 180 9.30 11.71 12.30
CA TRP A 180 10.68 11.79 12.79
C TRP A 180 11.05 13.20 13.30
N ASP A 181 10.52 14.22 12.63
CA ASP A 181 10.69 15.65 12.94
C ASP A 181 9.84 16.12 14.14
N LYS A 182 8.96 15.27 14.68
CA LYS A 182 8.03 15.62 15.77
C LYS A 182 8.27 14.73 16.98
N PRO A 183 9.04 15.20 17.98
CA PRO A 183 9.35 14.39 19.18
C PRO A 183 8.13 13.79 19.87
N ALA A 184 7.00 14.50 19.91
CA ALA A 184 5.75 14.03 20.52
C ALA A 184 5.09 12.85 19.80
N LEU A 185 5.49 12.54 18.56
CA LEU A 185 4.99 11.40 17.79
C LEU A 185 5.94 10.20 17.81
N ARG A 186 7.09 10.33 18.48
CA ARG A 186 8.05 9.23 18.66
C ARG A 186 7.76 8.50 19.95
N GLN A 187 7.92 7.19 19.94
CA GLN A 187 7.91 6.41 21.17
C GLN A 187 9.11 6.82 22.05
N PRO A 188 8.94 6.76 23.39
CA PRO A 188 9.99 7.11 24.34
C PRO A 188 11.26 6.25 24.19
#